data_AF-A0A6N7JSG4-F1
#
_entry.id   AF-A0A6N7JSG4-F1
#
_cell.length_a   1.000
_cell.length_b   1.000
_cell.length_c   1.000
_cell.angle_alpha   90.00
_cell.angle_beta   90.00
_cell.angle_gamma   90.00
#
_symmetry.space_group_name_H-M   'P 1'
#
loop_
_entity.id
_entity.type
_entity.pdbx_description
1 polymer ?
#
loop_
_entity_poly.entity_id
_entity_poly.type
_entity_poly.pdbx_seq_one_letter_code
_entity_poly.pdbx_strand_id
1 'polypeptide(L)'
;MAGWQRWMALGLVLALAPCPAWAQQPAAVDPQLYQYLAETPVTLLEWGMLRLGRDMQAAVTALSLDGGRNGTAKVKTGTLFRPFDRRVVAYVSLPVAGKARNLQQCQEIYGLLREHLLAGAPGGLSGPPWYLQRLFGADTRSGRPELFGDMLVEMVLLEVTLRVPEAENFTQGAKNTICAGKLDQEQAAEVQPWRPPPPAATAP
;
A
#
# COMPACT_ATOMS: atom_id res chain seq x y z
N MET A 1 22.46 0.87 -77.64
CA MET A 1 23.65 1.70 -77.90
C MET A 1 23.71 2.71 -76.77
N ALA A 2 24.71 2.62 -75.89
CA ALA A 2 25.84 3.56 -75.83
C ALA A 2 25.36 5.02 -75.70
N GLY A 3 25.71 5.83 -74.73
CA GLY A 3 26.73 5.83 -73.68
C GLY A 3 26.46 7.13 -72.89
N TRP A 4 26.87 7.18 -71.62
CA TRP A 4 28.05 7.96 -71.22
C TRP A 4 27.83 9.46 -71.02
N GLN A 5 28.49 9.92 -69.96
CA GLN A 5 28.82 11.29 -69.61
C GLN A 5 27.79 12.14 -68.90
N ARG A 6 28.21 12.95 -67.93
CA ARG A 6 29.21 12.80 -66.86
C ARG A 6 28.93 14.06 -66.01
N TRP A 7 28.74 13.88 -64.71
CA TRP A 7 29.26 14.73 -63.62
C TRP A 7 29.12 16.25 -63.75
N MET A 8 28.37 16.85 -62.82
CA MET A 8 28.88 17.85 -61.87
C MET A 8 27.71 18.42 -61.07
N ALA A 9 27.77 18.30 -59.74
CA ALA A 9 27.85 19.47 -58.87
C ALA A 9 27.72 19.02 -57.41
N LEU A 10 28.76 19.38 -56.66
CA LEU A 10 28.84 19.38 -55.21
C LEU A 10 27.55 19.90 -54.56
N GLY A 11 26.94 19.08 -53.72
CA GLY A 11 26.03 19.50 -52.67
C GLY A 11 26.54 18.92 -51.35
N LEU A 12 27.43 19.64 -50.68
CA LEU A 12 27.96 19.29 -49.37
C LEU A 12 26.84 19.48 -48.32
N VAL A 13 25.95 18.49 -48.21
CA VAL A 13 25.00 18.41 -47.10
C VAL A 13 25.74 17.77 -45.94
N LEU A 14 26.13 18.59 -44.97
CA LEU A 14 26.51 18.13 -43.63
C LEU A 14 25.35 17.32 -43.06
N ALA A 15 25.45 16.00 -43.14
CA ALA A 15 24.63 15.10 -42.36
C ALA A 15 25.06 15.24 -40.89
N LEU A 16 24.33 16.08 -40.14
CA LEU A 16 24.26 15.98 -38.69
C LEU A 16 23.72 14.59 -38.35
N ALA A 17 24.63 13.63 -38.21
CA ALA A 17 24.30 12.31 -37.69
C ALA A 17 23.76 12.50 -36.27
N PRO A 18 22.52 12.07 -35.96
CA PRO A 18 22.10 11.94 -34.58
C PRO A 18 23.00 10.87 -33.96
N CYS A 19 23.92 11.28 -33.08
CA CYS A 19 24.60 10.33 -32.20
C CYS A 19 23.50 9.51 -31.53
N PRO A 20 23.52 8.17 -31.66
CA PRO A 20 22.62 7.34 -30.89
C PRO A 20 22.91 7.66 -29.43
N ALA A 21 21.90 8.14 -28.71
CA ALA A 21 21.92 8.12 -27.27
C ALA A 21 22.14 6.65 -26.89
N TRP A 22 23.39 6.27 -26.62
CA TRP A 22 23.69 4.99 -26.02
C TRP A 22 22.87 4.94 -24.74
N ALA A 23 21.86 4.06 -24.77
CA ALA A 23 21.11 3.69 -23.60
C ALA A 23 22.15 3.27 -22.56
N GLN A 24 22.42 4.17 -21.59
CA GLN A 24 23.26 3.85 -20.45
C GLN A 24 22.56 2.69 -19.75
N GLN A 25 23.10 1.48 -19.95
CA GLN A 25 22.65 0.33 -19.19
C GLN A 25 22.80 0.71 -17.72
N PRO A 26 21.73 0.56 -16.91
CA PRO A 26 21.82 0.87 -15.50
C PRO A 26 22.98 0.06 -14.90
N ALA A 27 23.77 0.71 -14.05
CA ALA A 27 24.93 0.09 -13.44
C ALA A 27 24.55 -1.24 -12.79
N ALA A 28 25.41 -2.26 -12.95
CA ALA A 28 25.20 -3.55 -12.31
C ALA A 28 25.12 -3.37 -10.79
N VAL A 29 24.16 -4.04 -10.17
CA VAL A 29 23.99 -4.04 -8.70
C VAL A 29 25.25 -4.63 -8.06
N ASP A 30 25.76 -3.99 -7.01
CA ASP A 30 26.93 -4.46 -6.26
C ASP A 30 26.65 -5.88 -5.71
N PRO A 31 27.47 -6.89 -6.07
CA PRO A 31 27.33 -8.24 -5.55
C PRO A 31 27.42 -8.32 -4.02
N GLN A 32 28.18 -7.43 -3.37
CA GLN A 32 28.30 -7.39 -1.91
C GLN A 32 27.01 -6.92 -1.25
N LEU A 33 26.32 -5.95 -1.86
CA LEU A 33 25.01 -5.51 -1.40
C LEU A 33 23.99 -6.64 -1.51
N TYR A 34 23.98 -7.38 -2.62
CA TYR A 34 23.09 -8.52 -2.79
C TYR A 34 23.36 -9.61 -1.75
N GLN A 35 24.63 -9.97 -1.52
CA GLN A 35 25.02 -10.96 -0.51
C GLN A 35 24.55 -10.54 0.89
N TYR A 36 24.81 -9.30 1.28
CA TYR A 36 24.38 -8.76 2.57
C TYR A 36 22.85 -8.82 2.76
N LEU A 37 22.09 -8.42 1.73
CA LEU A 37 20.62 -8.48 1.77
C LEU A 37 20.09 -9.92 1.77
N ALA A 38 20.76 -10.84 1.07
CA ALA A 38 20.40 -12.26 1.04
C ALA A 38 20.63 -12.96 2.39
N GLU A 39 21.59 -12.48 3.18
CA GLU A 39 21.92 -13.02 4.51
C GLU A 39 21.07 -12.42 5.64
N THR A 40 20.32 -11.33 5.38
CA THR A 40 19.49 -10.67 6.39
C THR A 40 18.17 -11.44 6.60
N PRO A 41 17.89 -11.99 7.80
CA PRO A 41 16.68 -12.77 8.04
C PRO A 41 15.44 -11.86 8.08
N VAL A 42 14.41 -12.21 7.33
CA VAL A 42 13.11 -11.54 7.36
C VAL A 42 12.14 -12.36 8.21
N THR A 43 11.47 -11.70 9.14
CA THR A 43 10.50 -12.33 10.05
C THR A 43 9.19 -12.67 9.35
N LEU A 44 8.43 -13.62 9.89
CA LEU A 44 7.06 -13.93 9.41
C LEU A 44 6.12 -12.71 9.52
N LEU A 45 6.34 -11.87 10.53
CA LEU A 45 5.60 -10.63 10.72
C LEU A 45 5.82 -9.68 9.54
N GLU A 46 7.08 -9.42 9.18
CA GLU A 46 7.45 -8.54 8.06
C GLU A 46 6.93 -9.09 6.72
N TRP A 47 7.06 -10.39 6.49
CA TRP A 47 6.52 -11.03 5.30
C TRP A 47 5.00 -10.92 5.22
N GLY A 48 4.30 -11.18 6.32
CA GLY A 48 2.85 -11.07 6.38
C GLY A 48 2.38 -9.63 6.15
N MET A 49 3.06 -8.64 6.73
CA MET A 49 2.80 -7.22 6.46
C MET A 49 3.02 -6.85 5.00
N LEU A 50 4.13 -7.29 4.39
CA LEU A 50 4.40 -7.03 2.97
C LEU A 50 3.32 -7.61 2.04
N ARG A 51 2.87 -8.84 2.32
CA ARG A 51 1.79 -9.49 1.54
C ARG A 51 0.46 -8.76 1.73
N LEU A 52 0.10 -8.44 2.98
CA LEU A 52 -1.10 -7.68 3.30
C LEU A 52 -1.09 -6.29 2.64
N GLY A 53 0.06 -5.60 2.61
CA GLY A 53 0.21 -4.32 1.93
C GLY A 53 0.01 -4.41 0.42
N ARG A 54 0.44 -5.51 -0.21
CA ARG A 54 0.17 -5.78 -1.64
C ARG A 54 -1.32 -6.03 -1.89
N ASP A 55 -1.98 -6.82 -1.04
CA ASP A 55 -3.41 -7.09 -1.14
C ASP A 55 -4.23 -5.80 -0.95
N MET A 56 -3.81 -4.92 -0.03
CA MET A 56 -4.41 -3.59 0.13
C MET A 56 -4.27 -2.71 -1.12
N GLN A 57 -3.07 -2.66 -1.72
CA GLN A 57 -2.84 -1.92 -2.96
C GLN A 57 -3.67 -2.47 -4.12
N ALA A 58 -3.79 -3.80 -4.22
CA ALA A 58 -4.63 -4.46 -5.20
C ALA A 58 -6.11 -4.13 -4.98
N ALA A 59 -6.59 -4.15 -3.73
CA ALA A 59 -7.96 -3.80 -3.38
C ALA A 59 -8.29 -2.35 -3.73
N VAL A 60 -7.42 -1.39 -3.37
CA VAL A 60 -7.58 0.03 -3.73
C VAL A 60 -7.70 0.21 -5.25
N THR A 61 -6.87 -0.51 -6.00
CA THR A 61 -6.85 -0.44 -7.47
C THR A 61 -8.12 -1.08 -8.06
N ALA A 62 -8.50 -2.27 -7.60
CA ALA A 62 -9.65 -3.01 -8.11
C ALA A 62 -10.98 -2.31 -7.81
N LEU A 63 -11.08 -1.67 -6.65
CA LEU A 63 -12.26 -0.91 -6.23
C LEU A 63 -12.29 0.51 -6.83
N SER A 64 -11.27 0.91 -7.60
CA SER A 64 -11.13 2.27 -8.16
C SER A 64 -11.36 3.33 -7.07
N LEU A 65 -10.72 3.13 -5.91
CA LEU A 65 -10.83 4.05 -4.81
C LEU A 65 -10.03 5.31 -5.14
N ASP A 66 -10.75 6.31 -5.62
CA ASP A 66 -10.21 7.60 -6.00
C ASP A 66 -10.66 8.63 -4.97
N GLY A 67 -9.74 9.39 -4.38
CA GLY A 67 -10.07 10.45 -3.43
C GLY A 67 -10.66 11.72 -4.07
N GLY A 68 -11.52 11.56 -5.06
CA GLY A 68 -12.26 12.65 -5.70
C GLY A 68 -11.86 12.98 -7.14
N ARG A 69 -12.73 13.79 -7.76
CA ARG A 69 -12.93 14.00 -9.20
C ARG A 69 -11.74 14.57 -10.00
N ASN A 70 -10.63 14.94 -9.36
CA ASN A 70 -9.55 15.71 -9.99
C ASN A 70 -8.17 15.03 -10.05
N GLY A 71 -8.02 13.76 -9.63
CA GLY A 71 -6.81 12.96 -9.89
C GLY A 71 -5.48 13.44 -9.28
N THR A 72 -5.45 14.60 -8.61
CA THR A 72 -4.22 15.19 -8.06
C THR A 72 -3.87 14.65 -6.67
N ALA A 73 -4.86 14.21 -5.90
CA ALA A 73 -4.65 13.76 -4.54
C ALA A 73 -4.57 12.22 -4.49
N LYS A 74 -3.34 11.69 -4.35
CA LYS A 74 -3.10 10.24 -4.36
C LYS A 74 -3.65 9.54 -3.11
N VAL A 75 -4.32 8.41 -3.29
CA VAL A 75 -4.64 7.50 -2.18
C VAL A 75 -3.34 6.92 -1.63
N LYS A 76 -3.22 6.90 -0.30
CA LYS A 76 -2.09 6.25 0.38
C LYS A 76 -2.60 4.95 0.99
N THR A 77 -1.84 3.88 0.85
CA THR A 77 -2.18 2.58 1.45
C THR A 77 -0.92 1.82 1.82
N GLY A 78 -1.05 0.89 2.75
CA GLY A 78 0.02 0.01 3.16
C GLY A 78 -0.28 -0.64 4.50
N THR A 79 0.79 -1.10 5.15
CA THR A 79 0.74 -1.71 6.47
C THR A 79 1.79 -1.10 7.37
N LEU A 80 1.47 -0.96 8.65
CA LEU A 80 2.44 -0.56 9.68
C LEU A 80 2.27 -1.43 10.93
N PHE A 81 3.35 -1.60 11.68
CA PHE A 81 3.31 -2.25 12.98
C PHE A 81 3.34 -1.20 14.08
N ARG A 82 2.37 -1.26 15.00
CA ARG A 82 2.32 -0.42 16.19
C ARG A 82 2.92 -1.19 17.36
N PRO A 83 4.13 -0.83 17.83
CA PRO A 83 4.81 -1.61 18.86
C PRO A 83 4.11 -1.50 20.23
N PHE A 84 3.43 -0.39 20.51
CA PHE A 84 2.82 -0.11 21.82
C PHE A 84 1.68 -1.05 22.16
N ASP A 85 0.80 -1.33 21.20
CA ASP A 85 -0.33 -2.26 21.36
C ASP A 85 -0.13 -3.56 20.57
N ARG A 86 1.03 -3.74 19.96
CA ARG A 86 1.45 -4.93 19.19
C ARG A 86 0.48 -5.27 18.05
N ARG A 87 -0.09 -4.25 17.41
CA ARG A 87 -1.06 -4.40 16.31
C ARG A 87 -0.42 -4.14 14.96
N VAL A 88 -0.88 -4.86 13.94
CA VAL A 88 -0.63 -4.53 12.54
C VAL A 88 -1.83 -3.74 12.03
N VAL A 89 -1.57 -2.58 11.45
CA VAL A 89 -2.63 -1.74 10.84
C VAL A 89 -2.44 -1.78 9.34
N ALA A 90 -3.39 -2.40 8.64
CA ALA A 90 -3.59 -2.21 7.21
C ALA A 90 -4.40 -0.94 7.02
N TYR A 91 -3.83 0.06 6.35
CA TYR A 91 -4.47 1.37 6.24
C TYR A 91 -4.75 1.75 4.80
N VAL A 92 -5.81 2.54 4.62
CA VAL A 92 -6.04 3.33 3.41
C VAL A 92 -6.34 4.78 3.84
N SER A 93 -5.78 5.74 3.11
CA SER A 93 -5.99 7.17 3.36
C SER A 93 -6.40 7.86 2.07
N LEU A 94 -7.68 8.20 1.99
CA LEU A 94 -8.32 8.77 0.82
C LEU A 94 -8.55 10.27 1.04
N PRO A 95 -8.06 11.15 0.15
CA PRO A 95 -8.44 12.56 0.21
C PRO A 95 -9.93 12.67 -0.08
N VAL A 96 -10.71 13.29 0.81
CA VAL A 96 -12.15 13.48 0.59
C VAL A 96 -12.56 14.89 0.99
N ALA A 97 -13.21 15.58 0.06
CA ALA A 97 -13.61 16.98 0.21
C ALA A 97 -14.92 17.11 1.01
N GLY A 98 -15.00 18.17 1.81
CA GLY A 98 -16.24 18.67 2.41
C GLY A 98 -17.13 17.61 3.09
N LYS A 99 -18.40 17.55 2.70
CA LYS A 99 -19.45 16.75 3.36
C LYS A 99 -19.34 15.24 3.16
N ALA A 100 -18.62 14.79 2.13
CA ALA A 100 -18.38 13.36 1.89
C ALA A 100 -17.42 12.75 2.91
N ARG A 101 -16.66 13.59 3.64
CA ARG A 101 -15.80 13.18 4.75
C ARG A 101 -16.63 12.98 6.01
N ASN A 102 -17.32 11.85 6.08
CA ASN A 102 -18.18 11.47 7.20
C ASN A 102 -18.00 9.98 7.55
N LEU A 103 -18.51 9.59 8.73
CA LEU A 103 -18.32 8.23 9.27
C LEU A 103 -18.98 7.16 8.39
N GLN A 104 -20.15 7.44 7.82
CA GLN A 104 -20.86 6.49 6.97
C GLN A 104 -20.01 6.14 5.73
N GLN A 105 -19.49 7.14 5.02
CA GLN A 105 -18.60 6.92 3.87
C GLN A 105 -17.34 6.13 4.25
N CYS A 106 -16.82 6.38 5.45
CA CYS A 106 -15.66 5.65 5.97
C CYS A 106 -15.98 4.17 6.17
N GLN A 107 -17.13 3.87 6.80
CA GLN A 107 -17.60 2.51 7.05
C GLN A 107 -17.95 1.76 5.75
N GLU A 108 -18.50 2.45 4.75
CA GLU A 108 -18.77 1.87 3.43
C GLU A 108 -17.46 1.43 2.75
N ILE A 109 -16.44 2.30 2.74
CA ILE A 109 -15.12 1.96 2.17
C ILE A 109 -14.47 0.80 2.95
N TYR A 110 -14.60 0.80 4.27
CA TYR A 110 -14.13 -0.30 5.11
C TYR A 110 -14.79 -1.63 4.71
N GLY A 111 -16.11 -1.64 4.53
CA GLY A 111 -16.87 -2.83 4.12
C GLY A 111 -16.40 -3.36 2.77
N LEU A 112 -16.27 -2.47 1.77
CA LEU A 112 -15.78 -2.84 0.43
C LEU A 112 -14.38 -3.44 0.46
N LEU A 113 -13.46 -2.85 1.23
CA LEU A 113 -12.11 -3.36 1.38
C LEU A 113 -12.11 -4.73 2.07
N ARG A 114 -12.85 -4.87 3.18
CA ARG A 114 -12.99 -6.13 3.90
C ARG A 114 -13.51 -7.23 2.98
N GLU A 115 -14.59 -6.97 2.26
CA GLU A 115 -15.18 -7.92 1.31
C GLU A 115 -14.17 -8.32 0.23
N HIS A 116 -13.46 -7.35 -0.33
CA HIS A 116 -12.47 -7.61 -1.38
C HIS A 116 -11.30 -8.48 -0.88
N LEU A 117 -10.74 -8.17 0.30
CA LEU A 117 -9.65 -8.95 0.89
C LEU A 117 -10.10 -10.40 1.19
N LEU A 118 -11.36 -10.60 1.57
CA LEU A 118 -11.92 -11.89 1.95
C LEU A 118 -12.54 -12.67 0.78
N ALA A 119 -12.66 -12.08 -0.41
CA ALA A 119 -13.36 -12.67 -1.56
C ALA A 119 -12.79 -14.05 -1.99
N GLY A 120 -11.53 -14.34 -1.69
CA GLY A 120 -10.87 -15.61 -1.99
C GLY A 120 -10.76 -16.60 -0.81
N ALA A 121 -11.31 -16.28 0.35
CA ALA A 121 -11.21 -17.13 1.53
C ALA A 121 -12.30 -18.23 1.52
N PRO A 122 -11.96 -19.50 1.87
CA PRO A 122 -12.95 -20.53 2.09
C PRO A 122 -13.84 -20.12 3.27
N GLY A 123 -15.16 -20.03 3.04
CA GLY A 123 -16.12 -19.48 3.99
C GLY A 123 -16.44 -17.99 3.80
N GLY A 124 -15.85 -17.32 2.81
CA GLY A 124 -16.14 -15.91 2.50
C GLY A 124 -15.88 -15.00 3.70
N LEU A 125 -16.94 -14.35 4.21
CA LEU A 125 -16.84 -13.41 5.32
C LEU A 125 -16.51 -14.04 6.69
N SER A 126 -16.63 -15.36 6.84
CA SER A 126 -16.10 -16.10 8.01
C SER A 126 -14.64 -16.55 7.82
N GLY A 127 -14.03 -16.21 6.68
CA GLY A 127 -12.66 -16.55 6.32
C GLY A 127 -11.51 -15.70 6.88
N PRO A 128 -11.67 -14.63 7.70
CA PRO A 128 -10.53 -13.84 8.19
C PRO A 128 -9.40 -14.64 8.86
N PRO A 129 -9.68 -15.63 9.75
CA PRO A 129 -8.62 -16.45 10.33
C PRO A 129 -7.81 -17.20 9.26
N TRP A 130 -8.48 -17.75 8.25
CA TRP A 130 -7.82 -18.47 7.15
C TRP A 130 -6.99 -17.51 6.28
N TYR A 131 -7.57 -16.37 5.91
CA TYR A 131 -6.93 -15.36 5.09
C TYR A 131 -5.64 -14.85 5.74
N LEU A 132 -5.71 -14.46 7.02
CA LEU A 132 -4.54 -13.97 7.74
C LEU A 132 -3.49 -15.06 7.96
N GLN A 133 -3.90 -16.32 8.22
CA GLN A 133 -2.94 -17.42 8.30
C GLN A 133 -2.18 -17.65 6.99
N ARG A 134 -2.81 -17.45 5.84
CA ARG A 134 -2.14 -17.54 4.54
C ARG A 134 -1.10 -16.43 4.37
N LEU A 135 -1.34 -15.25 4.93
CA LEU A 135 -0.41 -14.13 4.85
C LEU A 135 0.77 -14.28 5.81
N PHE A 136 0.49 -14.52 7.10
CA PHE A 136 1.46 -14.52 8.20
C PHE A 136 2.02 -15.91 8.55
N GLY A 137 1.49 -16.97 7.95
CA GLY A 137 1.96 -18.33 8.17
C GLY A 137 3.22 -18.68 7.38
N ALA A 138 4.05 -19.54 7.98
CA ALA A 138 5.08 -20.28 7.26
C ALA A 138 4.46 -21.44 6.47
N ASP A 139 5.15 -21.91 5.42
CA ASP A 139 4.76 -23.09 4.65
C ASP A 139 4.80 -24.39 5.50
N THR A 140 5.54 -24.38 6.60
CA THR A 140 5.62 -25.47 7.57
C THR A 140 4.59 -25.31 8.69
N ARG A 141 3.85 -26.38 9.02
CA ARG A 141 2.86 -26.38 10.12
C ARG A 141 3.47 -26.47 11.53
N SER A 142 4.76 -26.77 11.64
CA SER A 142 5.46 -26.95 12.92
C SER A 142 5.64 -25.63 13.68
N GLY A 143 5.38 -25.63 14.98
CA GLY A 143 5.61 -24.47 15.86
C GLY A 143 4.52 -23.39 15.82
N ARG A 144 3.41 -23.63 15.12
CA ARG A 144 2.25 -22.73 15.09
C ARG A 144 1.47 -22.83 16.41
N PRO A 145 1.17 -21.70 17.09
CA PRO A 145 0.30 -21.71 18.26
C PRO A 145 -1.09 -22.28 17.96
N GLU A 146 -1.72 -22.88 18.98
CA GLU A 146 -3.14 -23.24 18.91
C GLU A 146 -3.97 -21.95 18.74
N LEU A 147 -4.98 -21.95 17.85
CA LEU A 147 -5.77 -20.75 17.50
C LEU A 147 -4.99 -19.60 16.83
N PHE A 148 -3.89 -19.90 16.12
CA PHE A 148 -3.09 -18.89 15.42
C PHE A 148 -3.88 -17.94 14.52
N GLY A 149 -4.94 -18.41 13.87
CA GLY A 149 -5.78 -17.56 13.00
C GLY A 149 -6.55 -16.52 13.79
N ASP A 150 -7.15 -16.92 14.90
CA ASP A 150 -7.94 -16.03 15.75
C ASP A 150 -7.03 -14.99 16.42
N MET A 151 -5.82 -15.39 16.83
CA MET A 151 -4.80 -14.45 17.32
C MET A 151 -4.39 -13.42 16.26
N LEU A 152 -4.30 -13.81 14.98
CA LEU A 152 -4.02 -12.87 13.90
C LEU A 152 -5.18 -11.91 13.66
N VAL A 153 -6.43 -12.38 13.76
CA VAL A 153 -7.62 -11.52 13.67
C VAL A 153 -7.62 -10.46 14.78
N GLU A 154 -7.19 -10.83 15.99
CA GLU A 154 -7.01 -9.87 17.08
C GLU A 154 -5.88 -8.86 16.84
N MET A 155 -4.83 -9.27 16.12
CA MET A 155 -3.63 -8.46 15.87
C MET A 155 -3.80 -7.48 14.72
N VAL A 156 -4.57 -7.82 13.68
CA VAL A 156 -4.70 -7.03 12.45
C VAL A 156 -5.92 -6.13 12.49
N LEU A 157 -5.71 -4.84 12.28
CA LEU A 157 -6.76 -3.84 12.09
C LEU A 157 -6.76 -3.33 10.66
N LEU A 158 -7.95 -3.16 10.09
CA LEU A 158 -8.18 -2.40 8.87
C LEU A 158 -8.63 -0.99 9.25
N GLU A 159 -7.87 0.01 8.86
CA GLU A 159 -8.12 1.42 9.13
C GLU A 159 -8.37 2.19 7.83
N VAL A 160 -9.46 2.96 7.81
CA VAL A 160 -9.80 3.87 6.72
C VAL A 160 -9.72 5.29 7.25
N THR A 161 -8.95 6.13 6.58
CA THR A 161 -8.84 7.56 6.86
C THR A 161 -9.37 8.35 5.67
N LEU A 162 -10.42 9.13 5.90
CA LEU A 162 -10.86 10.17 4.97
C LEU A 162 -10.10 11.45 5.32
N ARG A 163 -9.00 11.70 4.63
CA ARG A 163 -8.09 12.81 4.91
C ARG A 163 -8.59 14.11 4.29
N VAL A 164 -8.26 15.22 4.93
CA VAL A 164 -8.41 16.56 4.36
C VAL A 164 -7.54 16.66 3.10
N PRO A 165 -8.11 17.05 1.94
CA PRO A 165 -7.32 17.36 0.74
C PRO A 165 -6.40 18.54 1.00
N GLU A 166 -5.23 18.59 0.35
CA GLU A 166 -4.25 19.66 0.58
C GLU A 166 -4.82 21.07 0.36
N ALA A 167 -5.75 21.21 -0.60
CA ALA A 167 -6.45 22.46 -0.87
C ALA A 167 -7.34 22.96 0.30
N GLU A 168 -7.77 22.07 1.19
CA GLU A 168 -8.65 22.37 2.34
C GLU A 168 -7.89 22.41 3.68
N ASN A 169 -6.58 22.14 3.70
CA ASN A 169 -5.79 22.05 4.94
C ASN A 169 -5.83 23.34 5.78
N PHE A 170 -6.10 24.49 5.16
CA PHE A 170 -6.18 25.79 5.82
C PHE A 170 -7.61 26.23 6.16
N THR A 171 -8.62 25.41 5.84
CA THR A 171 -10.01 25.71 6.14
C THR A 171 -10.31 25.41 7.61
N GLN A 172 -10.84 26.40 8.35
CA GLN A 172 -11.24 26.22 9.74
C GLN A 172 -12.27 25.07 9.87
N GLY A 173 -12.01 24.16 10.82
CA GLY A 173 -12.91 23.04 11.12
C GLY A 173 -12.74 21.81 10.23
N ALA A 174 -11.83 21.83 9.23
CA ALA A 174 -11.51 20.65 8.45
C ALA A 174 -10.77 19.62 9.33
N LYS A 175 -11.37 18.44 9.51
CA LYS A 175 -10.80 17.33 10.29
C LYS A 175 -10.86 16.04 9.49
N ASN A 176 -9.85 15.19 9.67
CA ASN A 176 -9.88 13.83 9.14
C ASN A 176 -11.01 13.04 9.83
N THR A 177 -11.62 12.12 9.08
CA THR A 177 -12.49 11.08 9.66
C THR A 177 -11.75 9.77 9.59
N ILE A 178 -11.68 9.04 10.71
CA ILE A 178 -10.96 7.76 10.77
C ILE A 178 -11.92 6.73 11.35
N CYS A 179 -12.04 5.58 10.69
CA CYS A 179 -12.73 4.42 11.20
C CYS A 179 -11.83 3.20 11.10
N ALA A 180 -11.90 2.31 12.08
CA ALA A 180 -11.13 1.08 12.11
C ALA A 180 -11.94 -0.09 12.65
N GLY A 181 -11.58 -1.29 12.22
CA GLY A 181 -12.18 -2.54 12.65
C GLY A 181 -11.27 -3.72 12.34
N LYS A 182 -11.56 -4.87 12.97
CA LYS A 182 -10.93 -6.15 12.66
C LYS A 182 -11.59 -6.77 11.44
N LEU A 183 -10.88 -7.62 10.70
CA LEU A 183 -11.42 -8.22 9.48
C LEU A 183 -12.65 -9.13 9.70
N ASP A 184 -12.89 -9.63 10.91
CA ASP A 184 -14.10 -10.38 11.30
C ASP A 184 -15.28 -9.47 11.68
N GLN A 185 -15.05 -8.18 11.90
CA GLN A 185 -16.10 -7.21 12.21
C GLN A 185 -16.75 -6.67 10.92
N GLU A 186 -18.08 -6.71 10.88
CA GLU A 186 -18.86 -6.15 9.78
C GLU A 186 -18.80 -4.63 9.72
N GLN A 187 -18.67 -3.97 10.88
CA GLN A 187 -18.67 -2.51 10.99
C GLN A 187 -17.40 -2.01 11.64
N ALA A 188 -16.83 -0.94 11.07
CA ALA A 188 -15.76 -0.18 11.69
C ALA A 188 -16.31 0.86 12.67
N ALA A 189 -15.60 1.09 13.77
CA ALA A 189 -15.90 2.15 14.72
C ALA A 189 -15.12 3.42 14.36
N GLU A 190 -15.67 4.60 14.66
CA GLU A 190 -14.90 5.85 14.62
C GLU A 190 -13.76 5.77 15.65
N VAL A 191 -12.55 6.10 15.22
CA VAL A 191 -11.37 6.08 16.09
C VAL A 191 -10.66 7.43 16.06
N GLN A 192 -10.04 7.78 17.17
CA GLN A 192 -9.17 8.95 17.23
C GLN A 192 -7.83 8.65 16.54
N PRO A 193 -7.18 9.65 15.92
CA PRO A 193 -5.82 9.50 15.43
C PRO A 193 -4.94 8.98 16.56
N TRP A 194 -4.22 7.88 16.31
CA TRP A 194 -3.37 7.29 17.31
C TRP A 194 -2.30 8.29 17.76
N ARG A 195 -2.10 8.40 19.07
CA ARG A 195 -1.02 9.18 19.68
C ARG A 195 -0.21 8.25 20.57
N PRO A 196 1.13 8.26 20.47
CA PRO A 196 1.96 7.52 21.41
C PRO A 196 1.68 8.00 22.83
N PRO A 197 1.67 7.08 23.82
CA PRO A 197 1.63 7.50 25.22
C PRO A 197 2.84 8.40 25.52
N PRO A 198 2.70 9.39 26.42
CA PRO A 198 3.84 10.17 26.87
C PRO A 198 4.92 9.24 27.45
N PRO A 199 6.22 9.56 27.29
CA PRO A 199 7.28 8.77 27.89
C PRO A 199 7.02 8.63 29.39
N ALA A 200 7.19 7.43 29.93
CA ALA A 200 7.06 7.21 31.36
C ALA A 200 7.97 8.22 32.07
N ALA A 201 7.39 9.01 32.99
CA ALA A 201 8.19 9.90 33.82
C ALA A 201 9.22 9.03 34.53
N THR A 202 10.50 9.20 34.18
CA THR A 202 11.60 8.60 34.92
C THR A 202 11.47 9.12 36.35
N ALA A 203 11.08 8.23 37.26
CA ALA A 203 11.10 8.53 38.68
C ALA A 203 12.55 8.94 39.04
N PRO A 204 12.74 10.05 39.78
CA PRO A 204 14.05 10.54 40.16
C PRO A 204 14.80 9.55 41.05
#